data_AF-A0A2X3L428-F1
#
_entry.id   AF-A0A2X3L428-F1
#
_cell.length_a   1.000
_cell.length_b   1.000
_cell.length_c   1.000
_cell.angle_alpha   90.00
_cell.angle_beta   90.00
_cell.angle_gamma   90.00
#
_symmetry.space_group_name_H-M   'P 1'
#
loop_
_entity.id
_entity.type
_entity.pdbx_description
1 polymer ?
#
loop_
_entity_poly.entity_id
_entity_poly.type
_entity_poly.pdbx_seq_one_letter_code
_entity_poly.pdbx_strand_id
1 'polypeptide(L)'
;MEPDITLTIPPDLEEALAALEKRVKHRSPLMEQIASIMQNAVDENFIAGGRPAWKPLKYRDGQPLMHTRHLHGSITPWHDNDTAVVGTNVVYGPYPEPGGQNPPPMKSAPATGRRCASTVAMRRRSTIRGRIFRRVRS
;
A
#
# COMPACT_ATOMS: atom_id res chain seq x y z
N MET A 1 34.31 -30.86 40.92
CA MET A 1 34.72 -30.00 39.78
C MET A 1 33.54 -29.98 38.85
N GLU A 2 32.83 -28.85 38.80
CA GLU A 2 31.82 -28.62 37.77
C GLU A 2 32.55 -28.48 36.43
N PRO A 3 32.16 -29.21 35.38
CA PRO A 3 32.76 -29.03 34.06
C PRO A 3 32.35 -27.68 33.49
N ASP A 4 33.33 -26.86 33.11
CA ASP A 4 33.10 -25.60 32.40
C ASP A 4 32.75 -25.92 30.94
N ILE A 5 31.56 -25.51 30.50
CA ILE A 5 31.08 -25.73 29.13
C ILE A 5 31.32 -24.46 28.33
N THR A 6 32.29 -24.48 27.43
CA THR A 6 32.55 -23.38 26.49
C THR A 6 31.71 -23.55 25.23
N LEU A 7 30.73 -22.67 25.02
CA LEU A 7 29.94 -22.60 23.79
C LEU A 7 30.60 -21.63 22.80
N THR A 8 31.00 -22.13 21.63
CA THR A 8 31.50 -21.30 20.52
C THR A 8 30.33 -20.90 19.62
N ILE A 9 30.01 -19.61 19.57
CA ILE A 9 28.97 -19.07 18.69
C ILE A 9 29.60 -18.78 17.33
N PRO A 10 29.08 -19.34 16.22
CA PRO A 10 29.60 -19.04 14.90
C PRO A 10 29.13 -17.63 14.46
N PRO A 11 29.97 -16.86 13.74
CA PRO A 11 29.68 -15.45 13.44
C PRO A 11 28.46 -15.25 12.53
N ASP A 12 28.14 -16.22 11.68
CA ASP A 12 26.95 -16.22 10.82
C ASP A 12 25.64 -16.28 11.63
N LEU A 13 25.63 -17.01 12.74
CA LEU A 13 24.49 -17.07 13.65
C LEU A 13 24.26 -15.72 14.34
N GLU A 14 25.33 -15.04 14.75
CA GLU A 14 25.23 -13.70 15.35
C GLU A 14 24.66 -12.69 14.34
N GLU A 15 25.14 -12.71 13.10
CA GLU A 15 24.60 -11.86 12.02
C GLU A 15 23.13 -12.15 11.72
N ALA A 16 22.75 -13.43 11.66
CA ALA A 16 21.37 -13.83 11.41
C ALA A 16 20.42 -13.39 12.53
N LEU A 17 20.84 -13.53 13.80
CA LEU A 17 20.05 -13.10 14.96
C LEU A 17 19.92 -11.57 15.01
N ALA A 18 21.00 -10.83 14.71
CA ALA A 18 20.96 -9.37 14.63
C ALA A 18 20.04 -8.89 13.50
N ALA A 19 20.08 -9.56 12.34
CA ALA A 19 19.18 -9.28 11.23
C ALA A 19 17.72 -9.56 11.58
N LEU A 20 17.44 -10.66 12.29
CA LEU A 20 16.12 -11.00 12.78
C LEU A 20 15.62 -9.95 13.78
N GLU A 21 16.42 -9.61 14.78
CA GLU A 21 16.12 -8.59 15.79
C GLU A 21 15.73 -7.26 15.13
N LYS A 22 16.51 -6.82 14.13
CA LYS A 22 16.24 -5.59 13.39
C LYS A 22 14.89 -5.63 12.68
N ARG A 23 14.52 -6.76 12.07
CA ARG A 23 13.23 -6.93 11.36
C ARG A 23 12.04 -7.05 12.31
N VAL A 24 12.23 -7.64 13.48
CA VAL A 24 11.20 -7.74 14.52
C VAL A 24 10.96 -6.37 15.17
N LYS A 25 12.01 -5.55 15.33
CA LYS A 25 11.89 -4.17 15.81
C LYS A 25 11.30 -3.23 14.75
N HIS A 26 11.71 -3.37 13.50
CA HIS A 26 11.28 -2.53 12.37
C HIS A 26 10.39 -3.31 11.39
N ARG A 27 9.12 -3.45 11.78
CA ARG A 27 8.06 -4.14 11.06
C ARG A 27 7.31 -3.25 10.07
N SER A 28 7.59 -1.94 10.02
CA SER A 28 6.96 -1.00 9.06
C SER A 28 6.94 -1.51 7.61
N PRO A 29 8.02 -2.10 7.05
CA PRO A 29 7.99 -2.62 5.67
C PRO A 29 7.04 -3.80 5.48
N LEU A 30 6.84 -4.62 6.52
CA LEU A 30 5.84 -5.71 6.51
C LEU A 30 4.43 -5.14 6.56
N MET A 31 4.18 -4.16 7.43
CA MET A 31 2.87 -3.52 7.56
C MET A 31 2.48 -2.75 6.30
N GLU A 32 3.43 -2.13 5.61
CA GLU A 32 3.23 -1.52 4.28
C GLU A 32 2.73 -2.54 3.25
N GLN A 33 3.35 -3.72 3.21
CA GLN A 33 2.94 -4.80 2.31
C GLN A 33 1.53 -5.30 2.65
N ILE A 34 1.23 -5.50 3.93
CA ILE A 34 -0.11 -5.90 4.39
C ILE A 34 -1.16 -4.86 3.98
N ALA A 35 -0.91 -3.58 4.24
CA ALA A 35 -1.82 -2.50 3.87
C ALA A 35 -2.05 -2.43 2.35
N SER A 36 -0.99 -2.66 1.56
CA SER A 36 -1.06 -2.69 0.09
C SER A 36 -1.92 -3.86 -0.41
N ILE A 37 -1.76 -5.05 0.17
CA ILE A 37 -2.58 -6.22 -0.17
C ILE A 37 -4.04 -5.98 0.20
N MET A 38 -4.30 -5.40 1.39
CA MET A 38 -5.65 -5.05 1.82
C MET A 38 -6.30 -4.03 0.88
N GLN A 39 -5.56 -3.01 0.43
CA GLN A 39 -6.08 -2.02 -0.51
C GLN A 39 -6.48 -2.68 -1.83
N ASN A 40 -5.63 -3.57 -2.38
CA ASN A 40 -5.96 -4.31 -3.60
C ASN A 40 -7.23 -5.16 -3.42
N ALA A 41 -7.38 -5.83 -2.27
CA ALA A 41 -8.57 -6.61 -1.98
C ALA A 41 -9.84 -5.73 -1.91
N VAL A 42 -9.73 -4.52 -1.37
CA VAL A 42 -10.83 -3.54 -1.37
C VAL A 42 -11.17 -3.11 -2.79
N ASP A 43 -10.18 -2.75 -3.61
CA ASP A 43 -10.38 -2.34 -5.00
C ASP A 43 -11.05 -3.45 -5.83
N GLU A 44 -10.60 -4.69 -5.67
CA GLU A 44 -11.21 -5.86 -6.31
C GLU A 44 -12.66 -6.07 -5.87
N ASN A 45 -12.95 -5.91 -4.58
CA ASN A 45 -14.31 -6.02 -4.04
C ASN A 45 -15.24 -4.99 -4.69
N PHE A 46 -14.74 -3.79 -4.88
CA PHE A 46 -15.41 -2.68 -5.52
C PHE A 46 -15.68 -2.93 -7.02
N ILE A 47 -14.70 -3.49 -7.75
CA ILE A 47 -14.84 -3.89 -9.17
C ILE A 47 -15.84 -5.04 -9.32
N ALA A 48 -15.79 -6.04 -8.43
CA ALA A 48 -16.69 -7.18 -8.42
C ALA A 48 -18.11 -6.82 -7.96
N GLY A 49 -18.30 -5.63 -7.35
CA GLY A 49 -19.58 -5.19 -6.81
C GLY A 49 -19.96 -5.90 -5.51
N GLY A 50 -19.00 -6.30 -4.68
CA GLY A 50 -19.20 -6.97 -3.39
C GLY A 50 -18.66 -8.41 -3.33
N ARG A 51 -18.46 -8.92 -2.11
CA ARG A 51 -18.23 -10.35 -1.81
C ARG A 51 -19.16 -10.81 -0.67
N PRO A 52 -20.23 -11.58 -0.95
CA PRO A 52 -20.73 -11.95 -2.29
C PRO A 52 -21.21 -10.72 -3.07
N ALA A 53 -21.31 -10.84 -4.40
CA ALA A 53 -21.74 -9.76 -5.26
C ALA A 53 -23.11 -9.21 -4.81
N TRP A 54 -23.23 -7.90 -4.75
CA TRP A 54 -24.46 -7.25 -4.33
C TRP A 54 -25.54 -7.37 -5.41
N LYS A 55 -26.79 -7.28 -4.96
CA LYS A 55 -27.95 -7.28 -5.85
C LYS A 55 -27.86 -6.10 -6.84
N PRO A 56 -28.33 -6.28 -8.08
CA PRO A 56 -28.34 -5.21 -9.06
C PRO A 56 -29.20 -4.03 -8.58
N LEU A 57 -28.83 -2.83 -9.04
CA LEU A 57 -29.52 -1.59 -8.71
C LEU A 57 -30.89 -1.56 -9.41
N LYS A 58 -31.93 -1.08 -8.71
CA LYS A 58 -33.30 -1.02 -9.24
C LYS A 58 -33.64 0.30 -9.95
N TYR A 59 -33.05 1.40 -9.52
CA TYR A 59 -33.47 2.77 -9.89
C TYR A 59 -32.41 3.55 -10.67
N ARG A 60 -31.24 2.96 -10.91
CA ARG A 60 -30.11 3.60 -11.60
C ARG A 60 -29.25 2.55 -12.27
N ASP A 61 -28.60 2.96 -13.35
CA ASP A 61 -27.65 2.12 -14.06
C ASP A 61 -26.25 2.19 -13.45
N GLY A 62 -25.47 1.13 -13.67
CA GLY A 62 -24.06 1.05 -13.31
C GLY A 62 -23.75 0.10 -12.15
N GLN A 63 -22.51 0.20 -11.67
CA GLN A 63 -22.02 -0.65 -10.59
C GLN A 63 -22.41 -0.07 -9.21
N PRO A 64 -22.85 -0.93 -8.27
CA PRO A 64 -23.07 -0.53 -6.88
C PRO A 64 -21.86 0.19 -6.26
N LEU A 65 -22.12 1.23 -5.46
CA LEU A 65 -21.12 2.10 -4.81
C LEU A 65 -20.05 2.73 -5.72
N MET A 66 -20.22 2.66 -7.04
CA MET A 66 -19.25 3.17 -8.03
C MET A 66 -19.77 4.31 -8.91
N HIS A 67 -20.92 4.88 -8.56
CA HIS A 67 -21.56 5.89 -9.41
C HIS A 67 -20.67 7.13 -9.64
N THR A 68 -20.20 7.77 -8.57
CA THR A 68 -19.26 8.91 -8.64
C THR A 68 -17.81 8.52 -8.39
N ARG A 69 -17.57 7.27 -7.97
CA ARG A 69 -16.28 6.77 -7.45
C ARG A 69 -15.68 7.58 -6.29
N HIS A 70 -16.43 8.52 -5.71
CA HIS A 70 -15.93 9.38 -4.64
C HIS A 70 -15.53 8.58 -3.40
N LEU A 71 -16.37 7.61 -2.99
CA LEU A 71 -16.06 6.72 -1.87
C LEU A 71 -14.82 5.87 -2.16
N HIS A 72 -14.80 5.18 -3.31
CA HIS A 72 -13.66 4.36 -3.71
C HIS A 72 -12.34 5.15 -3.71
N GLY A 73 -12.31 6.32 -4.33
CA GLY A 73 -11.11 7.16 -4.41
C GLY A 73 -10.69 7.81 -3.10
N SER A 74 -11.53 7.75 -2.06
CA SER A 74 -11.19 8.24 -0.71
C SER A 74 -10.58 7.18 0.20
N ILE A 75 -10.62 5.92 -0.22
CA ILE A 75 -10.05 4.82 0.55
C ILE A 75 -8.55 4.82 0.31
N THR A 76 -7.78 4.87 1.39
CA THR A 76 -6.32 4.91 1.33
C THR A 76 -5.73 3.94 2.35
N PRO A 77 -4.60 3.29 2.01
CA PRO A 77 -3.88 2.48 2.96
C PRO A 77 -3.02 3.37 3.87
N TRP A 78 -2.86 2.92 5.11
CA TRP A 78 -1.92 3.49 6.08
C TRP A 78 -1.30 2.39 6.91
N HIS A 79 -0.08 2.63 7.36
CA HIS A 79 0.65 1.69 8.19
C HIS A 79 1.56 2.42 9.16
N ASP A 80 1.84 1.73 10.26
CA ASP A 80 2.90 2.03 11.21
C ASP A 80 3.68 0.73 11.46
N ASN A 81 4.65 0.75 12.36
CA ASN A 81 5.44 -0.41 12.71
C ASN A 81 4.58 -1.59 13.19
N ASP A 82 3.49 -1.30 13.90
CA ASP A 82 2.70 -2.33 14.59
C ASP A 82 1.32 -2.55 13.97
N THR A 83 0.90 -1.69 13.05
CA THR A 83 -0.47 -1.68 12.53
C THR A 83 -0.52 -1.43 11.03
N ALA A 84 -1.42 -2.12 10.34
CA ALA A 84 -1.78 -1.87 8.95
C ALA A 84 -3.29 -1.65 8.86
N VAL A 85 -3.72 -0.58 8.20
CA VAL A 85 -5.12 -0.17 8.12
C VAL A 85 -5.44 0.29 6.71
N VAL A 86 -6.64 -0.01 6.25
CA VAL A 86 -7.21 0.59 5.04
C VAL A 86 -8.51 1.26 5.44
N GLY A 87 -8.65 2.55 5.16
CA GLY A 87 -9.76 3.35 5.65
C GLY A 87 -10.12 4.49 4.71
N THR A 88 -11.24 5.14 5.00
CA THR A 88 -11.71 6.33 4.31
C THR A 88 -11.91 7.46 5.31
N ASN A 89 -11.68 8.69 4.85
CA ASN A 89 -12.02 9.91 5.59
C ASN A 89 -13.39 10.49 5.17
N VAL A 90 -14.12 9.81 4.26
CA VAL A 90 -15.45 10.25 3.83
C VAL A 90 -16.47 9.73 4.83
N VAL A 91 -17.28 10.65 5.35
CA VAL A 91 -18.44 10.30 6.19
C VAL A 91 -19.51 9.68 5.30
N TYR A 92 -19.75 8.37 5.46
CA TYR A 92 -20.81 7.66 4.73
C TYR A 92 -21.76 7.00 5.73
N GLY A 93 -22.84 7.71 6.04
CA GLY A 93 -23.93 7.23 6.89
C GLY A 93 -23.82 7.62 8.37
N PRO A 94 -24.95 7.65 9.09
CA PRO A 94 -24.94 7.73 10.55
C PRO A 94 -24.14 6.56 11.13
N TYR A 95 -23.41 6.79 12.22
CA TYR A 95 -22.80 5.70 12.98
C TYR A 95 -23.91 4.71 13.40
N PRO A 96 -23.70 3.38 13.27
CA PRO A 96 -24.73 2.40 13.61
C PRO A 96 -25.21 2.50 15.06
N GLU A 97 -24.38 3.03 15.98
CA GLU A 97 -24.79 3.34 17.34
C GLU A 97 -25.33 4.78 17.43
N PRO A 98 -26.52 4.99 18.02
CA PRO A 98 -27.07 6.33 18.21
C PRO A 98 -26.10 7.18 19.04
N GLY A 99 -25.61 8.27 18.44
CA GLY A 99 -24.72 9.25 19.09
C GLY A 99 -23.22 9.11 18.77
N GLY A 100 -22.82 8.15 17.94
CA GLY A 100 -21.41 8.00 17.55
C GLY A 100 -20.92 9.11 16.61
N GLN A 101 -19.73 9.61 16.89
CA GLN A 101 -18.99 10.52 16.00
C GLN A 101 -18.03 9.72 15.13
N ASN A 102 -17.78 10.19 13.90
CA ASN A 102 -16.77 9.58 13.05
C ASN A 102 -15.41 9.64 13.77
N PRO A 103 -14.59 8.58 13.70
CA PRO A 103 -13.23 8.67 14.15
C PRO A 103 -12.55 9.86 13.45
N PRO A 104 -11.65 10.59 14.15
CA PRO A 104 -10.94 11.70 13.53
C PRO A 104 -10.24 11.19 12.26
N PRO A 105 -10.18 12.02 11.20
CA PRO A 105 -9.50 11.63 9.98
C PRO A 105 -8.10 11.15 10.33
N MET A 106 -7.70 10.05 9.70
CA MET A 106 -6.41 9.44 9.93
C MET A 106 -5.34 10.52 9.71
N LYS A 107 -4.65 10.92 10.77
CA LYS A 107 -3.68 12.02 10.70
C LYS A 107 -2.65 11.59 9.66
N SER A 108 -2.54 12.34 8.56
CA SER A 108 -1.43 12.17 7.63
C SER A 108 -0.16 12.08 8.46
N ALA A 109 0.60 10.99 8.31
CA ALA A 109 1.88 10.86 8.98
C ALA A 109 2.66 12.19 8.79
N PRO A 110 3.34 12.71 9.82
CA PRO A 110 4.17 13.89 9.64
C PRO A 110 5.04 13.65 8.42
N ALA A 111 5.15 14.66 7.55
CA ALA A 111 5.89 14.60 6.30
C ALA A 111 7.40 14.46 6.60
N THR A 112 7.81 13.31 7.12
CA THR A 112 9.18 12.98 7.46
C THR A 112 9.59 11.83 6.55
N GLY A 113 9.94 12.21 5.32
CA GLY A 113 10.95 11.51 4.53
C GLY A 113 10.58 10.16 3.94
N ARG A 114 9.84 10.17 2.82
CA ARG A 114 10.21 9.60 1.51
C ARG A 114 8.92 9.38 0.73
N ARG A 115 8.67 10.27 -0.24
CA ARG A 115 7.78 9.92 -1.34
C ARG A 115 8.41 8.73 -2.06
N CYS A 116 7.79 7.55 -1.96
CA CYS A 116 8.09 6.43 -2.83
C CYS A 116 7.76 6.86 -4.26
N ALA A 117 8.79 7.34 -4.97
CA ALA A 117 8.74 7.60 -6.40
C ALA A 117 8.78 6.26 -7.14
N SER A 118 7.68 5.52 -7.05
CA SER A 118 7.48 4.27 -7.78
C SER A 118 6.12 4.35 -8.43
N THR A 119 5.98 5.14 -9.49
CA THR A 119 5.09 4.91 -10.64
C THR A 119 5.30 6.02 -11.68
N VAL A 120 5.35 5.61 -12.95
CA VAL A 120 5.59 6.39 -14.19
C VAL A 120 7.05 6.56 -14.62
N ALA A 121 7.70 5.43 -14.92
CA ALA A 121 8.67 5.36 -16.00
C ALA A 121 8.28 4.22 -16.95
N MET A 122 7.14 4.35 -17.64
CA MET A 122 6.81 3.48 -18.78
C MET A 122 6.08 4.25 -19.88
N ARG A 123 6.63 4.15 -21.10
CA ARG A 123 6.25 4.78 -22.39
C ARG A 123 6.68 6.26 -22.50
N ARG A 124 7.51 6.66 -23.47
CA ARG A 124 7.35 6.54 -24.94
C ARG A 124 8.71 6.28 -25.63
N ARG A 125 8.88 5.16 -26.32
CA ARG A 125 8.62 4.90 -27.76
C ARG A 125 9.74 5.44 -28.68
N SER A 126 10.36 4.50 -29.37
CA SER A 126 11.38 4.58 -30.43
C SER A 126 11.30 5.76 -31.39
N THR A 127 12.45 6.36 -31.69
CA THR A 127 12.71 7.00 -32.99
C THR A 127 14.08 6.55 -33.51
N ILE A 128 14.09 5.42 -34.21
CA ILE A 128 15.12 5.13 -35.21
C ILE A 128 14.69 5.87 -36.47
N ARG A 129 15.43 6.90 -36.90
CA ARG A 129 15.56 7.33 -38.31
C ARG A 129 16.49 8.54 -38.43
N GLY A 130 17.51 8.42 -39.30
CA GLY A 130 17.99 9.55 -40.10
C GLY A 130 19.29 10.22 -39.68
N ARG A 131 20.39 9.48 -39.50
CA ARG A 131 21.74 10.07 -39.57
C ARG A 131 22.11 10.27 -41.06
N ILE A 132 21.57 11.32 -41.66
CA ILE A 132 21.96 11.78 -43.01
C ILE A 132 23.28 12.55 -42.87
N PHE A 133 24.32 11.99 -43.49
CA PHE A 133 25.62 12.60 -43.75
C PHE A 133 25.45 13.99 -44.39
N ARG A 134 26.00 15.04 -43.77
CA ARG A 134 26.48 16.22 -44.47
C ARG A 134 28.00 16.20 -44.43
N ARG A 135 28.64 15.89 -45.56
CA ARG A 135 30.05 16.21 -45.80
C ARG A 135 30.12 17.37 -46.80
N VAL A 136 30.92 18.35 -46.41
CA VAL A 136 31.20 19.63 -47.06
C VAL A 136 32.12 19.43 -48.28
N ARG A 137 31.89 20.26 -49.30
CA ARG A 137 32.75 20.74 -50.42
C ARG A 137 34.16 20.14 -50.55
N SER A 138 34.52 19.67 -51.76
CA SER A 138 35.14 20.46 -52.85
C SER A 138 34.98 19.71 -54.17
#